data_AF-X1PXG3-F1
#
_entry.id   AF-X1PXG3-F1
#
_cell.length_a   1.000
_cell.length_b   1.000
_cell.length_c   1.000
_cell.angle_alpha   90.00
_cell.angle_beta   90.00
_cell.angle_gamma   90.00
#
_symmetry.space_group_name_H-M   'P 1'
#
loop_
_entity.id
_entity.type
_entity.pdbx_description
1 polymer ?
#
loop_
_entity_poly.entity_id
_entity_poly.type
_entity_poly.pdbx_seq_one_letter_code
_entity_poly.pdbx_strand_id
1 'polypeptide(L)'
;MARLSKIPNIIAVKENTSSVFSYYAMRKAVDPEDTVILCGLAELLFTFEARYGCPGFVSGMANFAPDLSYSVYEAVTAGDSNKVDEIINSTAPYSHFDSRWAS
;
A
#
# COMPACT_ATOMS: atom_id res chain seq x y z
N MET A 1 13.09 5.71 9.06
CA MET A 1 13.35 4.27 8.90
C MET A 1 14.80 3.90 8.62
N ALA A 2 15.59 4.64 7.85
CA ALA A 2 16.98 4.28 7.49
C ALA A 2 17.89 3.75 8.63
N ARG A 3 17.82 4.34 9.84
CA ARG A 3 18.57 3.83 11.01
C ARG A 3 17.99 2.54 11.58
N LEU A 4 16.66 2.43 11.61
CA LEU A 4 15.93 1.29 12.17
C LEU A 4 15.99 0.06 11.27
N SER A 5 16.09 0.25 9.94
CA SER A 5 16.14 -0.88 9.00
C SER A 5 17.38 -1.76 9.19
N LYS A 6 18.45 -1.21 9.77
CA LYS A 6 19.68 -1.95 10.08
C LYS A 6 19.56 -2.86 11.31
N ILE A 7 18.43 -2.86 12.01
CA ILE A 7 18.19 -3.75 13.16
C ILE A 7 17.63 -5.07 12.62
N PRO A 8 18.31 -6.23 12.80
CA PRO A 8 17.93 -7.48 12.14
C PRO A 8 16.49 -7.97 12.42
N ASN A 9 15.93 -7.60 13.57
CA ASN A 9 14.57 -7.98 13.96
C ASN A 9 13.48 -7.04 13.42
N ILE A 10 13.84 -5.93 12.77
CA ILE A 10 12.90 -5.03 12.09
C ILE A 10 12.92 -5.38 10.61
N ILE A 11 12.12 -6.39 10.23
CA ILE A 11 12.12 -6.93 8.87
C ILE A 11 11.17 -6.19 7.92
N ALA A 12 10.20 -5.46 8.46
CA ALA A 12 9.21 -4.75 7.68
C ALA A 12 8.66 -3.52 8.40
N VAL A 13 8.14 -2.57 7.64
CA VAL A 13 7.38 -1.42 8.13
C VAL A 13 6.06 -1.31 7.38
N LYS A 14 4.99 -1.09 8.13
CA LYS A 14 3.73 -0.61 7.60
C LYS A 14 3.85 0.91 7.48
N GLU A 15 4.07 1.41 6.26
CA GLU A 15 4.21 2.84 6.03
C GLU A 15 2.83 3.50 5.85
N ASN A 16 2.58 4.56 6.60
CA ASN A 16 1.25 5.17 6.73
C ASN A 16 1.23 6.68 6.40
N THR A 17 2.27 7.21 5.75
CA THR A 17 2.27 8.59 5.28
C THR A 17 1.34 8.77 4.08
N SER A 18 0.52 9.83 4.11
CA SER A 18 -0.27 10.26 2.95
C SER A 18 0.53 11.13 1.97
N SER A 19 1.78 11.46 2.30
CA SER A 19 2.66 12.28 1.46
C SER A 19 3.48 11.40 0.53
N VAL A 20 3.20 11.47 -0.77
CA VAL A 20 3.97 10.78 -1.82
C VAL A 20 5.46 11.16 -1.75
N PHE A 21 5.79 12.41 -1.46
CA PHE A 21 7.17 12.87 -1.32
C PHE A 21 7.88 12.22 -0.13
N SER A 22 7.19 12.12 1.01
CA SER A 22 7.71 11.49 2.22
C SER A 22 7.92 9.98 2.00
N TYR A 23 6.94 9.33 1.35
CA TYR A 23 7.05 7.92 0.97
C TYR A 23 8.26 7.68 0.05
N TYR A 24 8.37 8.47 -1.03
CA TYR A 24 9.45 8.34 -2.00
C TYR A 24 10.84 8.54 -1.34
N ALA A 25 11.00 9.58 -0.53
CA ALA A 25 12.25 9.83 0.19
C ALA A 25 12.59 8.68 1.15
N MET A 26 11.61 8.15 1.87
CA MET A 26 11.79 7.04 2.80
C MET A 26 12.17 5.75 2.06
N ARG A 27 11.48 5.41 0.97
CA ARG A 27 11.82 4.25 0.12
C ARG A 27 13.25 4.32 -0.43
N LYS A 28 13.72 5.51 -0.80
CA LYS A 28 15.09 5.70 -1.30
C LYS A 28 16.17 5.59 -0.22
N ALA A 29 15.80 5.79 1.05
CA ALA A 29 16.71 5.78 2.18
C ALA A 29 16.83 4.40 2.87
N VAL A 30 16.02 3.41 2.47
CA VAL A 30 15.98 2.06 3.05
C VAL A 30 16.30 1.05 1.96
N ASP A 31 17.29 0.19 2.22
CA ASP A 31 17.58 -0.95 1.35
C ASP A 31 16.42 -1.96 1.44
N PRO A 32 15.80 -2.37 0.32
CA PRO A 32 14.76 -3.39 0.32
C PRO A 32 15.19 -4.72 0.97
N GLU A 33 16.48 -5.04 0.98
CA GLU A 33 17.01 -6.25 1.63
C GLU A 33 17.12 -6.12 3.16
N ASP A 34 17.18 -4.89 3.69
CA ASP A 34 17.19 -4.65 5.15
C ASP A 34 15.77 -4.70 5.74
N THR A 35 14.81 -4.07 5.06
CA THR A 35 13.45 -3.89 5.58
C THR A 35 12.46 -3.69 4.44
N VAL A 36 11.43 -4.51 4.43
CA VAL A 36 10.31 -4.42 3.48
C VAL A 36 9.39 -3.26 3.85
N ILE A 37 9.04 -2.42 2.89
CA ILE A 37 8.12 -1.29 3.09
C ILE A 37 6.77 -1.63 2.45
N LEU A 38 5.77 -1.89 3.28
CA LEU A 38 4.40 -2.20 2.88
C LEU A 38 3.50 -0.98 2.99
N CYS A 39 2.56 -0.83 2.06
CA CYS A 39 1.57 0.23 2.10
C CYS A 39 0.58 0.01 3.24
N GLY A 40 0.49 0.99 4.13
CA GLY A 40 -0.37 0.94 5.31
C GLY A 40 -1.72 1.63 5.14
N LEU A 41 -1.97 2.27 3.99
CA LEU A 41 -3.15 3.08 3.68
C LEU A 41 -4.04 2.44 2.59
N ALA A 42 -4.19 1.12 2.68
CA ALA A 42 -5.17 0.34 1.93
C ALA A 42 -4.96 0.32 0.40
N GLU A 43 -5.96 -0.19 -0.31
CA GLU A 43 -5.93 -0.53 -1.74
C GLU A 43 -5.60 0.66 -2.63
N LEU A 44 -6.24 1.82 -2.40
CA LEU A 44 -6.05 2.99 -3.24
C LEU A 44 -4.62 3.51 -3.18
N LEU A 45 -4.05 3.68 -1.98
CA LEU A 45 -2.69 4.23 -1.90
C LEU A 45 -1.63 3.25 -2.42
N PHE A 46 -1.88 1.95 -2.28
CA PHE A 46 -1.04 0.91 -2.85
C PHE A 46 -0.85 1.07 -4.36
N THR A 47 -1.87 1.50 -5.11
CA THR A 47 -1.75 1.73 -6.57
C THR A 47 -0.67 2.75 -6.92
N PHE A 48 -0.43 3.75 -6.05
CA PHE A 48 0.61 4.76 -6.24
C PHE A 48 1.96 4.27 -5.70
N GLU A 49 1.97 3.67 -4.51
CA GLU A 49 3.21 3.21 -3.86
C GLU A 49 3.88 2.04 -4.58
N ALA A 50 3.08 1.14 -5.17
CA ALA A 50 3.58 0.00 -5.94
C ALA A 50 4.48 0.46 -7.10
N ARG A 51 4.17 1.60 -7.71
CA ARG A 51 4.99 2.19 -8.79
C ARG A 51 6.42 2.53 -8.35
N TYR A 52 6.63 2.71 -7.05
CA TYR A 52 7.91 2.99 -6.40
C TYR A 52 8.44 1.78 -5.62
N GLY A 53 8.01 0.57 -5.98
CA GLY A 53 8.54 -0.68 -5.46
C GLY A 53 7.97 -1.09 -4.11
N CYS A 54 6.72 -0.72 -3.80
CA CYS A 54 5.97 -1.33 -2.71
C CYS A 54 5.51 -2.74 -3.12
N PRO A 55 5.83 -3.80 -2.37
CA PRO A 55 5.49 -5.16 -2.76
C PRO A 55 4.12 -5.63 -2.25
N GLY A 56 3.40 -4.82 -1.48
CA GLY A 56 2.10 -5.20 -0.94
C GLY A 56 1.52 -4.16 0.01
N PHE A 57 0.33 -4.44 0.53
CA PHE A 57 -0.42 -3.50 1.34
C PHE A 57 -1.22 -4.17 2.44
N VAL A 58 -1.64 -3.39 3.42
CA VAL A 58 -2.52 -3.81 4.51
C VAL A 58 -3.96 -3.46 4.14
N SER A 59 -4.87 -4.43 4.26
CA SER A 59 -6.28 -4.26 3.90
C SER A 59 -7.22 -4.46 5.08
N GLY A 60 -8.11 -3.48 5.30
CA GLY A 60 -9.29 -3.66 6.13
C GLY A 60 -10.44 -4.35 5.39
N MET A 61 -10.57 -4.08 4.08
CA MET A 61 -11.60 -4.67 3.21
C MET A 61 -11.47 -6.20 3.14
N ALA A 62 -10.26 -6.75 3.27
CA ALA A 62 -10.02 -8.18 3.28
C ALA A 62 -10.77 -8.95 4.38
N ASN A 63 -11.25 -8.28 5.44
CA ASN A 63 -12.09 -8.93 6.46
C ASN A 63 -13.47 -9.36 5.93
N PHE A 64 -13.98 -8.74 4.86
CA PHE A 64 -15.31 -9.03 4.31
C PHE A 64 -15.36 -9.20 2.79
N ALA A 65 -14.34 -8.74 2.07
CA ALA A 65 -14.19 -8.89 0.62
C ALA A 65 -12.71 -9.18 0.23
N PRO A 66 -12.12 -10.28 0.72
CA PRO A 66 -10.71 -10.63 0.46
C PRO A 66 -10.37 -10.78 -1.02
N ASP A 67 -11.27 -11.34 -1.82
CA ASP A 67 -11.05 -11.51 -3.26
C ASP A 67 -10.91 -10.16 -3.98
N LEU A 68 -11.65 -9.13 -3.52
CA LEU A 68 -11.58 -7.80 -4.11
C LEU A 68 -10.24 -7.11 -3.76
N SER A 69 -9.77 -7.25 -2.52
CA SER A 69 -8.46 -6.76 -2.11
C SER A 69 -7.34 -7.47 -2.88
N TYR A 70 -7.42 -8.80 -3.00
CA TYR A 70 -6.42 -9.57 -3.75
C TYR A 70 -6.45 -9.23 -5.24
N SER A 71 -7.62 -8.97 -5.83
CA SER A 71 -7.73 -8.52 -7.23
C SER A 71 -7.00 -7.20 -7.48
N VAL A 72 -6.98 -6.27 -6.51
CA VAL A 72 -6.17 -5.04 -6.61
C VAL A 72 -4.68 -5.40 -6.66
N TYR A 73 -4.22 -6.30 -5.78
CA TYR A 73 -2.83 -6.77 -5.77
C TYR A 73 -2.42 -7.35 -7.14
N GLU A 74 -3.25 -8.25 -7.69
CA GLU A 74 -2.97 -8.88 -8.98
C GLU A 74 -2.95 -7.86 -10.13
N ALA A 75 -3.94 -6.98 -10.20
CA ALA A 75 -4.02 -5.96 -11.26
C ALA A 75 -2.83 -4.99 -11.23
N VAL A 76 -2.45 -4.51 -10.03
CA VAL A 76 -1.28 -3.63 -9.86
C VAL A 76 0.01 -4.36 -10.22
N THR A 77 0.18 -5.61 -9.78
CA THR A 77 1.38 -6.40 -10.05
C THR A 77 1.51 -6.76 -11.53
N ALA A 78 0.39 -6.98 -12.22
CA ALA A 78 0.33 -7.21 -13.66
C ALA A 78 0.51 -5.91 -14.48
N GLY A 79 0.43 -4.74 -13.86
CA GLY A 79 0.47 -3.45 -14.56
C GLY A 79 -0.80 -3.14 -15.37
N ASP A 80 -1.92 -3.77 -15.05
CA ASP A 80 -3.20 -3.54 -15.73
C ASP A 80 -3.94 -2.33 -15.13
N SER A 81 -3.55 -1.14 -15.57
CA SER A 81 -4.14 0.11 -15.08
C SER A 81 -5.64 0.19 -15.28
N ASN A 82 -6.18 -0.39 -16.37
CA ASN A 82 -7.62 -0.38 -16.61
C ASN A 82 -8.35 -1.20 -15.55
N LYS A 83 -7.81 -2.38 -15.21
CA LYS A 83 -8.39 -3.24 -14.18
C LYS A 83 -8.25 -2.63 -12.79
N VAL A 84 -7.12 -1.98 -12.50
CA VAL A 84 -6.92 -1.21 -11.27
C VAL A 84 -8.00 -0.14 -11.14
N ASP A 85 -8.20 0.69 -12.16
CA ASP A 85 -9.19 1.75 -12.14
C ASP A 85 -10.62 1.20 -11.97
N GLU A 86 -10.96 0.11 -12.65
CA GLU A 86 -12.27 -0.57 -12.51
C GLU A 86 -12.52 -0.97 -11.05
N ILE A 87 -11.58 -1.70 -10.45
CA ILE A 87 -11.72 -2.22 -9.09
C ILE A 87 -11.77 -1.07 -8.07
N ILE A 88 -10.81 -0.14 -8.13
CA ILE A 88 -10.73 0.98 -7.20
C ILE A 88 -11.99 1.84 -7.25
N ASN A 89 -12.49 2.17 -8.44
CA ASN A 89 -13.73 2.93 -8.58
C ASN A 89 -14.94 2.17 -8.04
N SER A 90 -14.99 0.84 -8.17
CA SER A 90 -16.06 0.03 -7.56
C SER A 90 -16.05 0.08 -6.03
N THR A 91 -14.88 0.31 -5.41
CA THR A 91 -14.72 0.41 -3.95
C THR A 91 -14.99 1.81 -3.38
N ALA A 92 -15.20 2.82 -4.24
CA ALA A 92 -15.38 4.20 -3.81
C ALA A 92 -16.46 4.44 -2.72
N PRO A 93 -17.62 3.75 -2.73
CA PRO A 93 -18.60 3.88 -1.65
C PRO A 93 -18.05 3.44 -0.29
N TYR A 94 -17.24 2.37 -0.27
CA TYR A 94 -16.59 1.88 0.95
C TYR A 94 -15.51 2.85 1.43
N SER A 95 -14.63 3.32 0.53
CA SER A 95 -13.61 4.31 0.89
C SER A 95 -14.22 5.62 1.41
N HIS A 96 -15.32 6.06 0.80
CA HIS A 96 -16.07 7.22 1.29
C HIS A 96 -16.69 6.96 2.67
N PHE A 97 -17.25 5.78 2.90
CA PHE A 97 -17.78 5.39 4.21
C PHE A 97 -16.69 5.42 5.29
N ASP A 98 -15.55 4.80 5.02
CA ASP A 98 -14.41 4.63 5.93
C ASP A 98 -13.76 5.97 6.32
N SER A 99 -13.54 6.84 5.32
CA SER A 99 -12.92 8.16 5.54
C SER A 99 -13.69 9.11 6.46
N ARG A 100 -14.99 8.87 6.72
CA ARG A 100 -15.75 9.64 7.71
C ARG A 100 -15.32 9.40 9.15
N TRP A 101 -14.61 8.29 9.39
CA TRP A 101 -14.18 7.85 10.71
C TRP A 101 -12.66 7.80 10.85
N ALA A 102 -11.92 8.08 9.76
CA ALA A 102 -10.49 8.28 9.79
C ALA A 102 -10.19 9.65 10.43
N SER A 103 -9.60 9.62 11.63
CA SER A 103 -9.19 10.79 12.42
C SER A 103 -7.86 11.38 11.97
#